data_AF-A0A2S6H7R4-F1
#
_entry.id   AF-A0A2S6H7R4-F1
#
_cell.length_a   1.000
_cell.length_b   1.000
_cell.length_c   1.000
_cell.angle_alpha   90.00
_cell.angle_beta   90.00
_cell.angle_gamma   90.00
#
_symmetry.space_group_name_H-M   'P 1'
#
loop_
_entity.id
_entity.type
_entity.pdbx_description
1 polymer ?
#
loop_
_entity_poly.entity_id
_entity_poly.type
_entity_poly.pdbx_seq_one_letter_code
_entity_poly.pdbx_strand_id
1 'polypeptide(L)' 'MNLSEKILTTVASLPESKQVEVLDFVEYLKLKTEKEESSNWNSFSIASAMRGMENEDSNYSVTDLKETY' A
#
# COMPACT_ATOMS: atom_id res chain seq x y z
N MET A 1 2.71 -11.87 28.31
CA MET A 1 1.92 -10.86 27.61
C MET A 1 2.53 -10.59 26.26
N ASN A 2 1.83 -10.98 25.20
CA ASN A 2 2.19 -10.59 23.83
C ASN A 2 1.85 -9.10 23.58
N LEU A 3 2.34 -8.52 22.50
CA LEU A 3 2.14 -7.10 22.19
C LEU A 3 0.65 -6.76 22.02
N SER A 4 -0.11 -7.62 21.33
CA SER A 4 -1.55 -7.46 21.10
C SER A 4 -2.36 -7.49 22.39
N GLU A 5 -1.99 -8.35 23.34
CA GLU A 5 -2.60 -8.41 24.67
C GLU A 5 -2.37 -7.11 25.45
N LYS A 6 -1.16 -6.54 25.40
CA LYS A 6 -0.87 -5.25 26.02
C LYS A 6 -1.69 -4.11 25.40
N ILE A 7 -1.84 -4.12 24.07
CA ILE A 7 -2.66 -3.14 23.35
C ILE A 7 -4.11 -3.24 23.82
N LEU A 8 -4.70 -4.44 23.84
CA LEU A 8 -6.08 -4.65 24.30
C LEU A 8 -6.30 -4.16 25.73
N THR A 9 -5.40 -4.47 26.66
CA THR A 9 -5.52 -3.99 28.04
C THR A 9 -5.38 -2.47 28.17
N THR A 10 -4.58 -1.84 27.31
CA THR A 10 -4.39 -0.39 27.31
C THR A 10 -5.57 0.33 26.67
N VAL A 11 -6.13 -0.21 25.57
CA VAL A 11 -7.32 0.34 24.93
C VAL A 11 -8.53 0.21 25.84
N ALA A 12 -8.69 -0.93 26.52
CA ALA A 12 -9.80 -1.15 27.45
C ALA A 12 -9.80 -0.19 28.65
N SER A 13 -8.66 0.39 29.03
CA SER A 13 -8.57 1.37 30.13
C SER A 13 -8.81 2.82 29.68
N LEU A 14 -8.91 3.08 28.38
CA LEU A 14 -9.19 4.41 27.84
C LEU A 14 -10.71 4.71 27.85
N PRO A 15 -11.11 5.99 27.92
CA PRO A 15 -12.49 6.41 27.68
C PRO A 15 -12.93 6.05 26.25
N GLU A 16 -14.23 5.79 26.06
CA GLU A 16 -14.81 5.39 24.77
C GLU A 16 -14.43 6.34 23.61
N SER A 17 -14.46 7.65 23.84
CA SER A 17 -14.03 8.65 22.84
C SER A 17 -12.60 8.43 22.35
N LYS A 18 -11.70 7.93 23.21
CA LYS A 18 -10.32 7.61 22.85
C LYS A 18 -10.17 6.21 22.27
N GLN A 19 -11.06 5.28 22.61
CA GLN A 19 -11.12 3.96 21.96
C GLN A 19 -11.52 4.08 20.49
N VAL A 20 -12.45 4.99 20.17
CA VAL A 20 -12.85 5.30 18.77
C VAL A 20 -11.66 5.82 17.97
N GLU A 21 -10.89 6.77 18.52
CA GLU A 21 -9.69 7.31 17.86
C GLU A 21 -8.63 6.21 17.59
N VAL A 22 -8.50 5.25 18.52
CA VAL A 22 -7.62 4.09 18.31
C VAL A 22 -8.15 3.17 17.21
N LEU A 23 -9.47 2.93 17.16
CA LEU A 23 -10.08 2.11 16.11
C LEU A 23 -9.84 2.71 14.72
N ASP A 24 -10.08 4.01 14.56
CA ASP A 24 -9.84 4.75 13.32
C ASP A 24 -8.38 4.60 12.86
N PHE A 25 -7.43 4.69 13.81
CA PHE A 25 -6.02 4.54 13.50
C PHE A 25 -5.65 3.11 13.06
N VAL A 26 -6.23 2.09 13.70
CA VAL A 26 -6.02 0.69 13.32
C VAL A 26 -6.58 0.40 11.92
N GLU A 27 -7.76 0.92 11.60
CA GLU A 27 -8.34 0.81 10.26
C GLU A 27 -7.49 1.51 9.20
N TYR A 28 -6.99 2.70 9.51
CA TYR A 28 -6.05 3.41 8.65
C TYR A 28 -4.77 2.60 8.39
N LEU A 29 -4.18 2.02 9.44
CA LEU A 29 -2.99 1.18 9.29
C LEU A 29 -3.25 -0.04 8.40
N LYS A 30 -4.40 -0.69 8.55
CA LYS A 30 -4.79 -1.82 7.70
C LYS A 30 -4.86 -1.40 6.23
N LEU A 31 -5.57 -0.32 5.92
CA LEU A 31 -5.69 0.21 4.56
C LEU A 31 -4.33 0.65 3.99
N LYS A 32 -3.47 1.22 4.83
CA LYS A 32 -2.13 1.65 4.43
C LYS A 32 -1.26 0.45 4.06
N THR A 33 -1.27 -0.62 4.85
CA THR A 33 -0.50 -1.84 4.56
C THR A 33 -0.98 -2.49 3.26
N GLU A 34 -2.30 -2.57 3.03
CA GLU A 34 -2.85 -3.08 1.76
C GLU A 34 -2.38 -2.24 0.55
N LYS A 35 -2.39 -0.91 0.69
CA LYS A 35 -1.87 0.00 -0.35
C LYS A 35 -0.37 -0.17 -0.59
N GLU A 36 0.42 -0.24 0.47
CA GLU A 36 1.87 -0.45 0.38
C GLU A 36 2.19 -1.80 -0.26
N GLU A 37 1.48 -2.87 0.11
CA GLU A 37 1.61 -4.20 -0.49
C GLU A 37 1.25 -4.16 -1.98
N SER A 38 0.16 -3.48 -2.35
CA SER A 38 -0.22 -3.31 -3.76
C SER A 38 0.82 -2.52 -4.57
N SER A 39 1.40 -1.48 -3.98
CA SER A 39 2.44 -0.65 -4.61
C SER A 39 3.75 -1.42 -4.79
N ASN A 40 4.13 -2.21 -3.78
CA ASN A 40 5.29 -3.09 -3.82
C ASN A 40 5.09 -4.18 -4.87
N TRP A 41 3.89 -4.77 -4.94
CA TRP A 41 3.54 -5.76 -5.95
C TRP A 41 3.58 -5.17 -7.37
N ASN A 42 3.06 -3.96 -7.57
CA ASN A 42 3.10 -3.29 -8.87
C ASN A 42 4.56 -3.05 -9.33
N SER A 43 5.38 -2.51 -8.43
CA SER A 43 6.80 -2.25 -8.71
C SER A 43 7.55 -3.55 -9.04
N PHE A 44 7.32 -4.61 -8.26
CA PHE A 44 7.93 -5.92 -8.50
C PHE A 44 7.46 -6.55 -9.81
N SER A 45 6.17 -6.43 -10.14
CA SER A 45 5.58 -7.00 -11.36
C SER A 45 6.16 -6.34 -12.61
N ILE A 46 6.27 -5.01 -12.61
CA ILE A 46 6.89 -4.25 -13.71
C ILE A 46 8.37 -4.63 -13.86
N ALA A 47 9.13 -4.61 -12.76
CA ALA A 47 10.55 -4.98 -12.79
C ALA A 47 10.76 -6.42 -13.28
N SER A 48 9.86 -7.34 -12.91
CA SER A 48 9.90 -8.73 -13.38
C SER A 48 9.55 -8.86 -14.86
N ALA A 49 8.56 -8.10 -15.35
CA ALA A 49 8.17 -8.11 -16.76
C ALA A 49 9.22 -7.48 -17.68
N MET A 50 9.93 -6.46 -17.21
CA MET A 50 11.02 -5.79 -17.95
C MET A 50 12.34 -6.56 -17.92
N ARG A 51 12.46 -7.61 -17.09
CA ARG A 51 13.70 -8.35 -16.92
C ARG A 51 14.11 -9.04 -18.22
N GLY A 52 15.28 -8.67 -18.76
CA GLY A 52 15.77 -9.16 -20.05
C GLY A 52 15.35 -8.31 -21.25
N MET A 53 14.49 -7.31 -21.05
CA MET A 53 14.09 -6.31 -22.04
C MET A 53 14.59 -4.89 -21.68
N GLU A 54 15.47 -4.75 -20.68
CA GLU A 54 15.83 -3.42 -20.13
C GLU A 54 16.57 -2.52 -21.12
N ASN A 55 17.25 -3.11 -22.11
CA ASN A 55 18.03 -2.41 -23.12
C ASN A 55 17.37 -2.43 -24.51
N GLU A 56 16.12 -2.88 -24.61
CA GLU A 56 15.38 -2.84 -25.88
C GLU A 56 14.93 -1.40 -26.18
N ASP A 57 15.18 -0.96 -27.41
CA ASP A 57 14.69 0.34 -27.87
C ASP A 57 13.16 0.36 -27.89
N SER A 58 12.57 1.48 -27.45
CA SER A 58 11.14 1.66 -27.52
C SER A 58 10.69 1.80 -28.98
N ASN A 59 10.00 0.77 -29.47
CA ASN A 59 9.41 0.75 -30.82
C ASN A 59 8.19 1.66 -30.98
N TYR A 60 7.73 2.28 -29.89
CA TYR A 60 6.57 3.16 -29.85
C TYR A 60 6.96 4.53 -29.33
N SER A 61 6.30 5.54 -29.88
CA SER A 61 6.54 6.95 -29.61
C SER A 61 5.23 7.66 -29.26
N VAL A 62 5.34 8.87 -28.71
CA VAL A 62 4.16 9.72 -28.42
C VAL A 62 3.38 10.04 -29.69
N THR A 63 4.02 10.04 -30.87
CA THR A 63 3.35 10.27 -32.15
C THR A 63 2.45 9.11 -32.60
N ASP A 64 2.55 7.94 -31.96
CA ASP A 64 1.69 6.78 -32.27
C ASP A 64 0.34 6.82 -31.51
N LEU A 65 0.15 7.80 -30.61
CA LEU A 65 -1.09 7.98 -29.86
C LEU A 65 -2.20 8.49 -30.80
N LYS A 66 -3.30 7.73 -30.89
CA LYS A 66 -4.47 8.09 -31.71
C LYS A 66 -5.32 9.22 -31.13
N GLU A 67 -5.27 9.40 -29.81
CA GLU A 67 -6.06 10.41 -29.11
C GLU A 67 -5.12 11.31 -28.31
N THR A 68 -5.24 12.61 -28.53
CA THR A 68 -4.49 13.67 -27.86
C THR A 68 -5.48 14.72 -27.39
N TYR A 69 -5.39 15.12 -26.12
CA TYR A 69 -6.30 16.06 -25.45
C TYR A 69 -5.64 17.43 -25.24
#